data_AF-A0A098EHQ0-F1
#
_entry.id   AF-A0A098EHQ0-F1
#
_cell.length_a   1.000
_cell.length_b   1.000
_cell.length_c   1.000
_cell.angle_alpha   90.00
_cell.angle_beta   90.00
_cell.angle_gamma   90.00
#
_symmetry.space_group_name_H-M   'P 1'
#
loop_
_entity.id
_entity.type
_entity.pdbx_description
1 polymer ?
#
loop_
_entity_poly.entity_id
_entity_poly.type
_entity_poly.pdbx_seq_one_letter_code
_entity_poly.pdbx_strand_id
1 'polypeptide(L)'
;MREERIADCKGDGGVEYEAIVVGAGLAGLVAAAEIADAGKTVLLLDQEPEASIGGQAWWSFGGLFLVDSPEQKRMGIKDSKELAWQDWLGAAGFDREQDEDYWGKKWAEAYVDFAAGEKRAWLASMGIRFFPVVGWAERGGYLAEGHGNSVSRFHIVWGTGPGIVAPFERRVRAHMKAD
;
A
#
# COMPACT_ATOMS: atom_id res chain seq x y z
N MET A 1 -18.55 23.46 42.76
CA MET A 1 -17.71 23.41 41.54
C MET A 1 -17.56 21.93 41.22
N ARG A 2 -18.01 21.49 40.04
CA ARG A 2 -18.29 20.09 39.70
C ARG A 2 -16.99 19.33 39.41
N GLU A 3 -16.78 18.22 40.11
CA GLU A 3 -15.89 17.14 39.68
C GLU A 3 -16.60 16.39 38.54
N GLU A 4 -16.18 16.62 37.30
CA GLU A 4 -16.55 15.75 36.19
C GLU A 4 -15.69 14.50 36.26
N ARG A 5 -16.27 13.45 36.87
CA ARG A 5 -15.79 12.07 36.75
C ARG A 5 -15.81 11.72 35.26
N ILE A 6 -14.63 11.67 34.64
CA ILE A 6 -14.40 10.98 33.37
C ILE A 6 -14.96 9.57 33.55
N ALA A 7 -15.91 9.20 32.69
CA ALA A 7 -16.70 7.99 32.81
C ALA A 7 -15.80 6.77 33.05
N ASP A 8 -16.12 6.05 34.13
CA ASP A 8 -15.65 4.70 34.41
C ASP A 8 -16.10 3.80 33.24
N CYS A 9 -15.19 3.49 32.32
CA CYS A 9 -15.41 2.50 31.26
C CYS A 9 -15.51 1.10 31.88
N LYS A 10 -16.59 0.82 32.60
CA LYS A 10 -16.99 -0.54 32.92
C LYS A 10 -17.56 -1.18 31.67
N GLY A 11 -16.69 -1.82 30.90
CA GLY A 11 -17.08 -2.66 29.78
C GLY A 11 -17.80 -3.90 30.28
N ASP A 12 -19.12 -3.92 30.11
CA ASP A 12 -19.96 -5.09 30.30
C ASP A 12 -19.92 -5.90 28.99
N GLY A 13 -19.14 -6.99 28.93
CA GLY A 13 -19.16 -7.96 27.83
C GLY A 13 -18.64 -7.48 26.46
N GLY A 14 -17.64 -6.59 26.41
CA GLY A 14 -17.07 -6.11 25.14
C GLY A 14 -16.41 -7.22 24.32
N VAL A 15 -16.57 -7.15 22.99
CA VAL A 15 -15.83 -8.01 22.03
C VAL A 15 -14.33 -7.70 22.15
N GLU A 16 -13.53 -8.72 22.44
CA GLU A 16 -12.06 -8.59 22.46
C GLU A 16 -11.51 -8.69 21.03
N TYR A 17 -10.68 -7.71 20.66
CA TYR A 17 -9.98 -7.68 19.38
C TYR A 17 -8.47 -7.82 19.61
N GLU A 18 -7.81 -8.66 18.82
CA GLU A 18 -6.35 -8.80 18.85
C GLU A 18 -5.65 -7.65 18.13
N ALA A 19 -6.34 -6.96 17.21
CA ALA A 19 -5.84 -5.78 16.52
C ALA A 19 -6.94 -4.76 16.24
N ILE A 20 -6.53 -3.49 16.15
CA ILE A 20 -7.37 -2.38 15.71
C ILE A 20 -6.69 -1.71 14.52
N VAL A 21 -7.39 -1.63 13.40
CA VAL A 21 -6.95 -0.93 12.19
C VAL A 21 -7.81 0.32 12.02
N VAL A 22 -7.14 1.47 11.94
CA VAL A 22 -7.80 2.78 11.80
C VAL A 22 -7.61 3.28 10.36
N GLY A 23 -8.72 3.41 9.64
CA GLY A 23 -8.80 3.83 8.24
C GLY A 23 -9.08 2.66 7.30
N ALA A 24 -10.23 2.67 6.64
CA ALA A 24 -10.67 1.76 5.58
C ALA A 24 -10.16 2.17 4.18
N GLY A 25 -9.00 2.87 4.12
CA GLY A 25 -8.24 3.04 2.89
C GLY A 25 -7.50 1.76 2.48
N LEU A 26 -6.81 1.75 1.34
CA LEU A 26 -6.12 0.55 0.84
C LEU A 26 -5.17 -0.08 1.87
N ALA A 27 -4.34 0.72 2.55
CA ALA A 27 -3.41 0.18 3.54
C ALA A 27 -4.13 -0.53 4.71
N GLY A 28 -5.21 0.06 5.22
CA GLY A 28 -5.98 -0.55 6.29
C GLY A 28 -6.78 -1.78 5.84
N LEU A 29 -7.32 -1.77 4.62
CA LEU A 29 -7.96 -2.96 4.04
C LEU A 29 -6.99 -4.12 3.85
N VAL A 30 -5.77 -3.84 3.37
CA VAL A 30 -4.69 -4.84 3.27
C VAL A 30 -4.36 -5.38 4.66
N ALA A 31 -4.09 -4.50 5.63
CA ALA A 31 -3.73 -4.91 6.98
C ALA A 31 -4.84 -5.75 7.65
N ALA A 32 -6.09 -5.29 7.58
CA ALA A 32 -7.23 -6.01 8.14
C ALA A 32 -7.44 -7.38 7.47
N ALA A 33 -7.31 -7.46 6.14
CA ALA A 33 -7.43 -8.72 5.41
C ALA A 33 -6.33 -9.72 5.77
N GLU A 34 -5.07 -9.28 5.86
CA GLU A 34 -3.95 -10.16 6.23
C GLU A 34 -4.05 -10.63 7.69
N ILE A 35 -4.45 -9.75 8.62
CA ILE A 35 -4.67 -10.12 10.02
C ILE A 35 -5.81 -11.14 10.13
N ALA A 36 -6.93 -10.89 9.46
CA ALA A 36 -8.09 -11.80 9.49
C ALA A 36 -7.79 -13.15 8.80
N ASP A 37 -7.05 -13.17 7.69
CA ASP A 37 -6.61 -14.41 7.04
C ASP A 37 -5.68 -15.25 7.94
N ALA A 38 -4.97 -14.60 8.87
CA ALA A 38 -4.19 -15.28 9.91
C ALA A 38 -5.06 -15.84 11.07
N GLY A 39 -6.39 -15.74 10.99
CA GLY A 39 -7.33 -16.23 11.99
C GLY A 39 -7.42 -15.35 13.23
N LYS A 40 -7.09 -14.06 13.12
CA LYS A 40 -7.07 -13.09 14.22
C LYS A 40 -8.27 -12.18 14.20
N THR A 41 -8.78 -11.82 15.37
CA THR A 41 -9.90 -10.86 15.47
C THR A 41 -9.39 -9.43 15.29
N VAL A 42 -9.97 -8.71 14.31
CA VAL A 42 -9.54 -7.35 13.97
C VAL A 42 -10.75 -6.41 13.88
N LEU A 43 -10.64 -5.27 14.55
CA LEU A 43 -11.58 -4.17 14.40
C LEU A 43 -11.04 -3.20 13.34
N LEU A 44 -11.72 -3.11 12.20
CA LEU A 44 -11.49 -2.06 11.21
C LEU A 44 -12.49 -0.92 11.45
N LEU A 45 -11.98 0.29 11.70
CA LEU A 45 -12.81 1.47 11.89
C LEU A 45 -12.37 2.61 10.97
N ASP A 46 -13.34 3.36 10.46
CA ASP A 46 -13.12 4.57 9.68
C ASP A 46 -14.11 5.65 10.16
N GLN A 47 -13.72 6.91 10.02
CA GLN A 47 -14.60 8.05 10.27
C GLN A 47 -15.66 8.19 9.17
N GLU A 48 -15.31 7.82 7.94
CA GLU A 48 -16.16 7.90 6.76
C GLU A 48 -17.17 6.74 6.69
N PRO A 49 -18.31 6.92 5.98
CA PRO A 49 -19.30 5.86 5.83
C PRO A 49 -18.75 4.71 4.98
N GLU A 50 -19.38 3.53 5.10
CA GLU A 50 -19.00 2.32 4.37
C GLU A 50 -18.95 2.50 2.84
N ALA A 51 -19.78 3.40 2.29
CA ALA A 51 -19.77 3.76 0.87
C ALA A 51 -18.44 4.41 0.40
N SER A 52 -17.60 4.88 1.33
CA SER A 52 -16.30 5.49 1.09
C SER A 52 -15.12 4.50 1.22
N ILE A 53 -15.40 3.19 1.32
CA ILE A 53 -14.38 2.14 1.45
C ILE A 53 -13.33 2.22 0.32
N GLY A 54 -12.06 2.01 0.68
CA GLY A 54 -10.91 2.23 -0.20
C GLY A 54 -10.34 3.65 -0.14
N GLY A 55 -11.10 4.63 0.34
CA GLY A 55 -10.65 6.01 0.54
C GLY A 55 -10.01 6.60 -0.71
N GLN A 56 -8.86 7.26 -0.56
CA GLN A 56 -8.14 7.87 -1.68
C GLN A 56 -7.69 6.86 -2.74
N ALA A 57 -7.44 5.61 -2.37
CA ALA A 57 -7.03 4.58 -3.33
C ALA A 57 -8.14 4.26 -4.33
N TRP A 58 -9.42 4.34 -3.92
CA TRP A 58 -10.56 4.17 -4.81
C TRP A 58 -10.57 5.20 -5.95
N TRP A 59 -10.19 6.43 -5.65
CA TRP A 59 -10.13 7.53 -6.63
C TRP A 59 -8.82 7.60 -7.40
N SER A 60 -7.87 6.71 -7.10
CA SER A 60 -6.59 6.67 -7.80
C SER A 60 -6.76 6.17 -9.24
N PHE A 61 -5.79 6.51 -10.09
CA PHE A 61 -5.70 5.95 -11.43
C PHE A 61 -5.21 4.48 -11.45
N GLY A 62 -5.06 3.84 -10.29
CA GLY A 62 -4.61 2.45 -10.17
C GLY A 62 -3.12 2.26 -10.47
N GLY A 63 -2.33 3.31 -10.26
CA GLY A 63 -0.88 3.29 -10.47
C GLY A 63 -0.15 2.51 -9.39
N LEU A 64 0.75 1.63 -9.80
CA LEU A 64 1.61 0.85 -8.93
C LEU A 64 3.06 0.91 -9.41
N PHE A 65 3.96 1.16 -8.45
CA PHE A 65 5.40 1.01 -8.63
C PHE A 65 5.76 -0.47 -8.59
N LEU A 66 6.31 -0.98 -9.70
CA LEU A 66 6.93 -2.31 -9.82
C LEU A 66 8.30 -2.14 -10.49
N VAL A 67 9.22 -3.05 -10.17
CA VAL A 67 10.61 -3.03 -10.64
C VAL A 67 10.93 -4.33 -11.38
N ASP A 68 11.68 -4.22 -12.48
CA ASP A 68 12.08 -5.34 -13.35
C ASP A 68 10.95 -6.32 -13.72
N SER A 69 9.75 -5.78 -13.94
CA SER A 69 8.52 -6.55 -14.18
C SER A 69 8.49 -7.22 -15.57
N PRO A 70 7.68 -8.27 -15.77
CA PRO A 70 7.40 -8.83 -17.09
C PRO A 70 6.88 -7.79 -18.10
N GLU A 71 6.08 -6.82 -17.65
CA GLU A 71 5.57 -5.72 -18.47
C GLU A 71 6.73 -4.81 -18.95
N GLN A 72 7.67 -4.47 -18.06
CA GLN A 72 8.87 -3.72 -18.42
C GLN A 72 9.76 -4.48 -19.41
N LYS A 73 10.00 -5.76 -19.15
CA LYS A 73 10.79 -6.65 -20.04
C LYS A 73 10.17 -6.75 -21.42
N ARG A 74 8.85 -6.86 -21.50
CA ARG A 74 8.11 -6.92 -22.78
C ARG A 74 8.26 -5.64 -23.60
N MET A 75 8.40 -4.49 -22.94
CA MET A 75 8.64 -3.20 -23.58
C MET A 75 10.13 -2.91 -23.84
N GLY A 76 11.03 -3.85 -23.54
CA GLY A 76 12.47 -3.67 -23.72
C GLY A 76 13.12 -2.73 -22.71
N ILE A 77 12.44 -2.43 -21.60
CA ILE A 77 12.98 -1.62 -20.50
C ILE A 77 13.96 -2.49 -19.71
N LYS A 78 15.20 -2.01 -19.55
CA LYS A 78 16.22 -2.66 -18.71
C LYS A 78 16.18 -2.01 -17.34
N ASP A 79 15.65 -2.72 -16.36
CA ASP A 79 15.51 -2.25 -15.00
C ASP A 79 16.19 -3.23 -14.02
N SER A 80 16.44 -2.79 -12.79
CA SER A 80 16.89 -3.64 -11.69
C SER A 80 16.51 -3.04 -10.34
N LYS A 81 16.55 -3.87 -9.29
CA LYS A 81 16.35 -3.43 -7.90
C LYS A 81 17.36 -2.33 -7.52
N GLU A 82 18.62 -2.51 -7.89
CA GLU A 82 19.71 -1.59 -7.57
C GLU A 82 19.48 -0.23 -8.24
N LEU A 83 19.04 -0.22 -9.50
CA LEU A 83 18.69 1.00 -10.21
C LEU A 83 17.47 1.70 -9.59
N ALA A 84 16.43 0.93 -9.23
CA ALA A 84 15.25 1.46 -8.56
C ALA A 84 15.58 2.04 -7.18
N TRP A 85 16.48 1.41 -6.44
CA TRP A 85 16.95 1.90 -5.15
C TRP A 85 17.76 3.19 -5.28
N GLN A 86 18.66 3.27 -6.27
CA GLN A 86 19.37 4.51 -6.58
C GLN A 86 18.40 5.66 -6.88
N ASP A 87 17.43 5.43 -7.77
CA ASP A 87 16.42 6.44 -8.12
C ASP A 87 15.59 6.86 -6.89
N TRP A 88 15.25 5.89 -6.02
CA TRP A 88 14.54 6.15 -4.77
C TRP A 88 15.34 7.07 -3.85
N LEU A 89 16.62 6.76 -3.62
CA LEU A 89 17.50 7.58 -2.78
C LEU A 89 17.68 9.00 -3.34
N GLY A 90 17.83 9.13 -4.65
CA GLY A 90 17.94 10.43 -5.32
C GLY A 90 16.68 11.30 -5.17
N ALA A 91 15.50 10.67 -5.10
CA ALA A 91 14.24 11.38 -4.89
C ALA A 91 13.91 11.66 -3.42
N ALA A 92 14.23 10.72 -2.52
CA ALA A 92 13.86 10.77 -1.11
C ALA A 92 14.62 11.83 -0.32
N GLY A 93 15.86 12.15 -0.73
CA GLY A 93 16.65 13.20 -0.09
C GLY A 93 16.97 12.92 1.38
N PHE A 94 17.11 11.65 1.76
CA PHE A 94 17.47 11.28 3.13
C PHE A 94 18.79 11.93 3.52
N ASP A 95 18.74 12.78 4.56
CA ASP A 95 19.87 13.58 5.03
C ASP A 95 20.08 13.50 6.55
N ARG A 96 19.13 12.88 7.28
CA ARG A 96 19.07 12.81 8.74
C ARG A 96 18.80 11.39 9.23
N GLU A 97 19.68 10.45 8.84
CA GLU A 97 19.50 9.01 9.12
C GLU A 97 19.64 8.61 10.59
N GLN A 98 20.22 9.45 11.45
CA GLN A 98 20.44 9.10 12.86
C GLN A 98 19.23 9.35 13.77
N ASP A 99 18.24 10.12 13.31
CA ASP A 99 17.10 10.56 14.13
C ASP A 99 15.75 10.52 13.37
N GLU A 100 15.66 11.14 12.19
CA GLU A 100 14.39 11.31 11.47
C GLU A 100 14.18 10.26 10.36
N ASP A 101 15.21 10.01 9.55
CA ASP A 101 15.07 9.23 8.31
C ASP A 101 15.29 7.73 8.51
N TYR A 102 15.69 7.28 9.70
CA TYR A 102 16.01 5.87 9.96
C TYR A 102 14.87 4.93 9.54
N TRP A 103 13.64 5.21 9.99
CA TRP A 103 12.48 4.40 9.64
C TRP A 103 11.99 4.64 8.21
N GLY A 104 12.12 5.86 7.71
CA GLY A 104 11.77 6.18 6.31
C GLY A 104 12.63 5.38 5.32
N LYS A 105 13.93 5.32 5.56
CA LYS A 105 14.87 4.54 4.75
C LYS A 105 14.63 3.03 4.88
N LYS A 106 14.37 2.52 6.09
CA LYS A 106 14.03 1.10 6.30
C LYS A 106 12.74 0.70 5.59
N TRP A 107 11.71 1.54 5.64
CA TRP A 107 10.47 1.31 4.93
C TRP A 107 10.68 1.35 3.41
N ALA A 108 11.43 2.34 2.92
CA ALA A 108 11.75 2.48 1.50
C ALA A 108 12.50 1.26 0.94
N GLU A 109 13.52 0.78 1.66
CA GLU A 109 14.27 -0.43 1.32
C GLU A 109 13.33 -1.64 1.22
N ALA A 110 12.50 -1.87 2.25
CA ALA A 110 11.53 -2.96 2.24
C ALA A 110 10.49 -2.85 1.11
N TYR A 111 10.03 -1.63 0.79
CA TYR A 111 9.05 -1.41 -0.26
C TYR A 111 9.65 -1.62 -1.66
N VAL A 112 10.89 -1.19 -1.91
CA VAL A 112 11.60 -1.46 -3.17
C VAL A 112 11.86 -2.97 -3.32
N ASP A 113 12.23 -3.66 -2.26
CA ASP A 113 12.40 -5.11 -2.24
C ASP A 113 11.10 -5.83 -2.60
N PHE A 114 10.00 -5.43 -1.98
CA PHE A 114 8.68 -5.97 -2.28
C PHE A 114 8.27 -5.69 -3.74
N ALA A 115 8.51 -4.48 -4.24
CA ALA A 115 8.17 -4.06 -5.60
C ALA A 115 9.01 -4.75 -6.69
N ALA A 116 10.26 -5.12 -6.38
CA ALA A 116 11.13 -5.91 -7.26
C ALA A 116 10.91 -7.43 -7.12
N GLY A 117 10.34 -7.86 -6.00
CA GLY A 117 10.07 -9.25 -5.70
C GLY A 117 8.62 -9.64 -5.90
N GLU A 118 7.98 -10.08 -4.81
CA GLU A 118 6.73 -10.82 -4.85
C GLU A 118 5.49 -9.98 -5.19
N LYS A 119 5.53 -8.64 -5.02
CA LYS A 119 4.34 -7.77 -5.10
C LYS A 119 3.48 -8.02 -6.32
N ARG A 120 4.09 -8.11 -7.51
CA ARG A 120 3.34 -8.34 -8.75
C ARG A 120 2.62 -9.69 -8.73
N ALA A 121 3.32 -10.75 -8.33
CA ALA A 121 2.77 -12.10 -8.29
C ALA A 121 1.68 -12.23 -7.22
N TRP A 122 1.90 -11.62 -6.06
CA TRP A 122 0.92 -11.55 -4.96
C TRP A 122 -0.36 -10.81 -5.37
N LEU A 123 -0.25 -9.64 -6.01
CA LEU A 123 -1.42 -8.94 -6.55
C LEU A 123 -2.12 -9.79 -7.63
N ALA A 124 -1.37 -10.41 -8.53
CA ALA A 124 -1.91 -11.25 -9.59
C ALA A 124 -2.64 -12.50 -9.08
N SER A 125 -2.18 -13.10 -7.97
CA SER A 125 -2.86 -14.26 -7.35
C SER A 125 -4.23 -13.88 -6.79
N MET A 126 -4.43 -12.62 -6.40
CA MET A 126 -5.72 -12.05 -5.99
C MET A 126 -6.61 -11.60 -7.17
N GLY A 127 -6.18 -11.88 -8.41
CA GLY A 127 -6.92 -11.54 -9.62
C GLY A 127 -6.67 -10.12 -10.15
N ILE A 128 -5.76 -9.35 -9.55
CA ILE A 128 -5.36 -8.05 -10.10
C ILE A 128 -4.61 -8.27 -11.41
N ARG A 129 -4.97 -7.49 -12.43
CA ARG A 129 -4.36 -7.55 -13.76
C ARG A 129 -3.76 -6.19 -14.12
N PHE A 130 -2.69 -6.20 -14.88
CA PHE A 130 -1.95 -5.00 -15.26
C PHE A 130 -2.16 -4.63 -16.72
N PHE A 131 -2.34 -3.34 -16.99
CA PHE A 131 -2.27 -2.77 -18.33
C PHE A 131 -0.85 -3.01 -18.89
N PRO A 132 -0.70 -3.48 -20.14
CA PRO A 132 0.59 -3.95 -20.64
C PRO A 132 1.60 -2.84 -20.93
N VAL A 133 1.19 -1.57 -20.89
CA VAL A 133 2.07 -0.42 -21.11
C VAL A 133 2.51 0.17 -19.78
N VAL A 134 3.82 0.28 -19.60
CA VAL A 134 4.47 0.91 -18.44
C VAL A 134 4.70 2.38 -18.75
N GLY A 135 4.20 3.24 -17.88
CA GLY A 135 4.26 4.69 -18.02
C GLY A 135 5.34 5.35 -17.16
N TRP A 136 5.47 6.66 -17.35
CA TRP A 136 6.22 7.54 -16.47
C TRP A 136 5.25 8.23 -15.52
N ALA A 137 5.38 8.00 -14.21
CA ALA A 137 4.73 8.85 -13.21
C ALA A 137 5.58 10.09 -12.96
N GLU A 138 6.85 9.86 -12.65
CA GLU A 138 7.84 10.91 -12.36
C GLU A 138 9.12 10.57 -13.15
N ARG A 139 9.30 11.23 -14.30
CA ARG A 139 10.48 11.04 -15.14
C ARG A 139 11.63 11.90 -14.63
N GLY A 140 12.79 11.28 -14.42
CA GLY A 140 14.01 11.98 -14.02
C GLY A 140 14.41 13.09 -15.00
N GLY A 141 14.78 14.27 -14.46
CA GLY A 141 15.21 15.45 -15.20
C GLY A 141 16.73 15.61 -15.25
N TYR A 142 17.28 15.54 -16.47
CA TYR A 142 18.62 15.99 -16.92
C TYR A 142 19.90 15.40 -16.33
N LEU A 143 19.95 14.91 -15.09
CA LEU A 143 21.15 14.28 -14.48
C LEU A 143 20.81 12.92 -13.86
N ALA A 144 21.74 11.95 -13.93
CA ALA A 144 21.57 10.57 -13.42
C ALA A 144 21.41 10.46 -11.89
N GLU A 145 21.62 11.57 -11.16
CA GLU A 145 21.46 11.70 -9.70
C GLU A 145 20.29 12.64 -9.33
N GLY A 146 19.52 13.10 -10.32
CA GLY A 146 18.40 14.02 -10.12
C GLY A 146 17.11 13.33 -9.66
N HIS A 147 16.13 14.14 -9.25
CA HIS A 147 14.81 13.67 -8.82
C HIS A 147 14.05 12.95 -9.95
N GLY A 148 13.52 11.76 -9.66
CA GLY A 148 12.65 10.98 -10.54
C GLY A 148 13.24 9.62 -10.95
N ASN A 149 12.49 8.86 -11.74
CA ASN A 149 12.93 7.54 -12.20
C ASN A 149 13.85 7.65 -13.42
N SER A 150 14.89 6.82 -13.48
CA SER A 150 15.77 6.63 -14.65
C SER A 150 15.11 5.79 -15.75
N VAL A 151 14.16 4.93 -15.39
CA VAL A 151 13.34 4.13 -16.32
C VAL A 151 11.87 4.14 -15.91
N SER A 152 10.97 3.80 -16.84
CA SER A 152 9.52 3.77 -16.54
C SER A 152 9.16 2.62 -15.59
N ARG A 153 8.42 2.93 -14.52
CA ARG A 153 7.98 2.00 -13.46
C ARG A 153 6.52 2.16 -13.03
N PHE A 154 5.74 3.00 -13.73
CA PHE A 154 4.34 3.25 -13.40
C PHE A 154 3.45 2.23 -14.11
N HIS A 155 2.96 1.24 -13.38
CA HIS A 155 2.10 0.18 -13.88
C HIS A 155 0.64 0.50 -13.54
N ILE A 156 -0.26 0.41 -14.51
CA ILE A 156 -1.68 0.68 -14.27
C ILE A 156 -2.41 -0.65 -14.08
N VAL A 157 -3.24 -0.73 -13.05
CA VAL A 157 -4.15 -1.86 -12.84
C VAL A 157 -5.41 -1.70 -13.68
N TRP A 158 -5.88 -2.79 -14.29
CA TRP A 158 -7.18 -2.83 -14.95
C TRP A 158 -8.29 -2.59 -13.93
N GLY A 159 -9.20 -1.66 -14.25
CA GLY A 159 -10.20 -1.18 -13.30
C GLY A 159 -9.69 -0.11 -12.33
N THR A 160 -8.47 0.41 -12.54
CA THR A 160 -7.86 1.54 -11.80
C THR A 160 -7.90 1.38 -10.28
N GLY A 161 -8.11 2.46 -9.52
CA GLY A 161 -8.24 2.44 -8.06
C GLY A 161 -9.25 1.41 -7.55
N PRO A 162 -10.49 1.34 -8.08
CA PRO A 162 -11.46 0.32 -7.68
C PRO A 162 -10.96 -1.10 -7.92
N GLY A 163 -10.25 -1.34 -9.02
CA GLY A 163 -9.63 -2.64 -9.32
C GLY A 163 -8.58 -3.08 -8.29
N ILE A 164 -7.87 -2.14 -7.68
CA ILE A 164 -6.92 -2.42 -6.59
C ILE A 164 -7.64 -2.66 -5.26
N VAL A 165 -8.67 -1.87 -4.94
CA VAL A 165 -9.39 -1.95 -3.67
C VAL A 165 -10.22 -3.22 -3.56
N ALA A 166 -10.91 -3.60 -4.64
CA ALA A 166 -11.95 -4.61 -4.61
C ALA A 166 -11.52 -6.00 -4.07
N PRO A 167 -10.31 -6.53 -4.36
CA PRO A 167 -9.88 -7.80 -3.77
C PRO A 167 -9.75 -7.77 -2.25
N PHE A 168 -9.23 -6.68 -1.68
CA PHE A 168 -9.06 -6.55 -0.23
C PHE A 168 -10.40 -6.29 0.47
N GLU A 169 -11.25 -5.44 -0.12
CA GLU A 169 -12.62 -5.27 0.36
C GLU A 169 -13.38 -6.61 0.39
N ARG A 170 -13.31 -7.42 -0.68
CA ARG A 170 -13.95 -8.73 -0.71
C ARG A 170 -13.44 -9.66 0.39
N ARG A 171 -12.13 -9.68 0.67
CA ARG A 171 -11.53 -10.49 1.75
C ARG A 171 -12.04 -10.03 3.11
N VAL A 172 -11.98 -8.73 3.41
CA VAL A 172 -12.52 -8.17 4.67
C VAL A 172 -14.00 -8.52 4.84
N ARG A 173 -14.82 -8.32 3.81
CA ARG A 173 -16.26 -8.63 3.84
C ARG A 173 -16.56 -10.13 4.00
N ALA A 174 -15.67 -11.01 3.55
CA ALA A 174 -15.83 -12.44 3.73
C ALA A 174 -15.68 -12.82 5.21
N HIS A 175 -14.68 -12.24 5.90
CA HIS A 175 -14.49 -12.43 7.33
C HIS A 175 -15.63 -11.85 8.16
N MET A 176 -16.17 -10.68 7.78
CA MET A 176 -17.34 -10.10 8.47
C MET A 176 -18.61 -10.97 8.40
N LYS A 177 -18.69 -11.93 7.48
CA LYS A 177 -19.85 -12.85 7.32
C LYS A 177 -19.59 -14.23 7.92
N ALA A 178 -18.35 -14.52 8.32
CA ALA A 178 -17.94 -15.82 8.84
C ALA A 178 -18.19 -15.95 10.36
N ASP A 179 -18.52 -14.84 11.02
CA ASP A 179 -19.01 -14.76 12.41
C ASP A 179 -20.55 -14.87 12.48
#